data_AF-A0A7Z9T7T4-F1
#
_entry.id   AF-A0A7Z9T7T4-F1
#
_cell.length_a   1.000
_cell.length_b   1.000
_cell.length_c   1.000
_cell.angle_alpha   90.00
_cell.angle_beta   90.00
_cell.angle_gamma   90.00
#
_symmetry.space_group_name_H-M   'P 1'
#
loop_
_entity.id
_entity.type
_entity.pdbx_description
1 polymer ?
#
loop_
_entity_poly.entity_id
_entity_poly.type
_entity_poly.pdbx_seq_one_letter_code
_entity_poly.pdbx_strand_id
1 'polypeptide(L)'
;MIRKLSLFSLVALIAVAVACGGGSEMESMPADEPVADMAPGPTTGDGTPMFEVDPFWPKPLPNNWLLGSTIGVAVDSRDHVWIVHRGNLGANEMPAALDPPFAEECCFPAPPILEFDPEGNLVGHWGGPGEGYDWPDSNHGIAVDSMDNVWIGGNGGADSHVLKFTRAGEFLLQVGEHDHEGPDSLSTTRYSQVAKVRYDPA
;
A
#
# COMPACT_ATOMS: atom_id res chain seq x y z
N MET A 1 -1.35 -49.18 -57.18
CA MET A 1 -1.99 -47.85 -57.19
C MET A 1 -2.02 -47.35 -55.76
N ILE A 2 -0.95 -46.70 -55.28
CA ILE A 2 -0.78 -45.24 -55.12
C ILE A 2 -1.93 -44.56 -54.33
N ARG A 3 -1.59 -44.10 -53.11
CA ARG A 3 -1.88 -42.78 -52.44
C ARG A 3 -2.07 -43.03 -50.93
N LYS A 4 -1.01 -42.98 -50.11
CA LYS A 4 -0.36 -41.83 -49.44
C LYS A 4 -1.32 -40.89 -48.68
N LEU A 5 -1.21 -40.82 -47.35
CA LEU A 5 -0.68 -39.71 -46.52
C LEU A 5 -0.96 -40.06 -45.04
N SER A 6 0.06 -40.34 -44.22
CA SER A 6 0.85 -39.38 -43.41
C SER A 6 0.14 -38.99 -42.11
N LEU A 7 0.75 -39.29 -40.95
CA LEU A 7 0.88 -38.31 -39.87
C LEU A 7 1.97 -38.71 -38.86
N PHE A 8 2.62 -37.69 -38.35
CA PHE A 8 3.84 -37.67 -37.56
C PHE A 8 3.63 -38.16 -36.12
N SER A 9 4.65 -38.79 -35.54
CA SER A 9 4.88 -38.79 -34.09
C SER A 9 6.36 -39.02 -33.84
N LEU A 10 7.11 -37.93 -33.65
CA LEU A 10 8.47 -37.96 -33.15
C LEU A 10 8.40 -37.78 -31.63
N VAL A 11 8.46 -38.88 -30.89
CA VAL A 11 8.74 -38.88 -29.46
C VAL A 11 10.26 -38.99 -29.33
N ALA A 12 10.92 -37.89 -28.96
CA ALA A 12 12.34 -37.92 -28.61
C ALA A 12 12.45 -38.01 -27.09
N LEU A 13 12.68 -39.24 -26.61
CA LEU A 13 13.29 -39.51 -25.30
C LEU A 13 14.75 -39.06 -25.38
N ILE A 14 15.20 -38.18 -24.47
CA ILE A 14 16.64 -37.99 -24.23
C ILE A 14 16.92 -38.30 -22.77
N ALA A 15 17.80 -39.28 -22.60
CA ALA A 15 18.22 -39.87 -21.35
C ALA A 15 19.12 -38.92 -20.54
N VAL A 16 18.91 -38.97 -19.23
CA VAL A 16 19.79 -38.36 -18.22
C VAL A 16 21.10 -39.15 -18.18
N ALA A 17 22.22 -38.47 -18.43
CA ALA A 17 23.55 -38.97 -18.09
C ALA A 17 24.11 -38.12 -16.95
N VAL A 18 24.11 -38.70 -15.74
CA VAL A 18 24.83 -38.18 -14.58
C VAL A 18 26.31 -38.49 -14.78
N ALA A 19 27.14 -37.45 -14.78
CA ALA A 19 28.58 -37.57 -14.61
C ALA A 19 29.00 -36.65 -13.45
N CYS A 20 29.37 -37.29 -12.33
CA CYS A 20 29.96 -36.65 -11.17
C CYS A 20 31.39 -36.19 -11.48
N GLY A 21 31.74 -34.99 -11.04
CA GLY A 21 33.14 -34.65 -10.76
C GLY A 21 33.52 -33.21 -11.11
N GLY A 22 33.73 -32.39 -10.07
CA GLY A 22 34.61 -31.22 -10.14
C GLY A 22 34.03 -29.95 -9.51
N GLY A 23 34.53 -29.61 -8.31
CA GLY A 23 34.70 -28.23 -7.83
C GLY A 23 33.45 -27.41 -7.56
N SER A 24 33.06 -27.31 -6.28
CA SER A 24 32.29 -26.16 -5.79
C SER A 24 33.21 -24.95 -5.72
N GLU A 25 33.32 -24.18 -6.80
CA GLU A 25 33.71 -22.77 -6.70
C GLU A 25 32.42 -21.98 -6.47
N MET A 26 32.26 -21.53 -5.23
CA MET A 26 31.24 -20.55 -4.88
C MET A 26 31.65 -19.24 -5.52
N GLU A 27 31.15 -18.98 -6.73
CA GLU A 27 31.26 -17.69 -7.38
C GLU A 27 30.47 -16.71 -6.51
N SER A 28 31.21 -15.86 -5.79
CA SER A 28 30.67 -14.83 -4.93
C SER A 28 29.75 -13.92 -5.75
N MET A 29 28.47 -13.89 -5.38
CA MET A 29 27.56 -12.85 -5.83
C MET A 29 28.22 -11.49 -5.51
N PRO A 30 28.38 -10.57 -6.48
CA PRO A 30 28.82 -9.24 -6.16
C PRO A 30 27.75 -8.59 -5.28
N ALA A 31 28.12 -8.32 -4.03
CA ALA A 31 27.39 -7.37 -3.20
C ALA A 31 27.78 -5.98 -3.72
N ASP A 32 27.02 -5.46 -4.68
CA ASP A 32 26.93 -4.04 -5.06
C ASP A 32 26.21 -3.95 -6.41
N GLU A 33 24.89 -4.09 -6.40
CA GLU A 33 24.07 -3.44 -7.43
C GLU A 33 23.77 -2.02 -6.89
N PRO A 34 24.08 -0.95 -7.64
CA PRO A 34 23.95 0.40 -7.13
C PRO A 34 22.46 0.72 -6.98
N VAL A 35 22.02 0.89 -5.72
CA VAL A 35 20.78 1.59 -5.43
C VAL A 35 20.91 2.96 -6.09
N ALA A 36 19.94 3.33 -6.93
CA ALA A 36 19.93 4.62 -7.60
C ALA A 36 20.20 5.74 -6.57
N ASP A 37 21.12 6.63 -6.95
CA ASP A 37 21.80 7.63 -6.14
C ASP A 37 20.83 8.59 -5.42
N MET A 38 20.28 8.14 -4.28
CA MET A 38 19.92 9.03 -3.18
C MET A 38 21.25 9.55 -2.64
N ALA A 39 21.62 10.78 -3.00
CA ALA A 39 22.85 11.40 -2.51
C ALA A 39 22.97 11.14 -1.00
N PRO A 40 24.05 10.51 -0.51
CA PRO A 40 24.13 10.10 0.88
C PRO A 40 24.02 11.36 1.74
N GLY A 41 22.96 11.42 2.53
CA GLY A 41 22.84 12.39 3.62
C GLY A 41 24.06 12.29 4.53
N PRO A 42 24.35 13.32 5.33
CA PRO A 42 25.48 13.28 6.25
C PRO A 42 25.42 12.00 7.08
N THR A 43 26.49 11.21 7.09
CA THR A 43 26.58 10.03 7.94
C THR A 43 27.41 10.36 9.18
N THR A 44 27.16 9.66 10.28
CA THR A 44 28.12 9.58 11.38
C THR A 44 29.44 8.98 10.87
N GLY A 45 30.50 9.10 11.68
CA GLY A 45 31.82 8.53 11.36
C GLY A 45 31.85 7.00 11.22
N ASP A 46 30.75 6.31 11.55
CA ASP A 46 30.56 4.86 11.35
C ASP A 46 29.62 4.50 10.18
N GLY A 47 29.20 5.50 9.37
CA GLY A 47 28.35 5.27 8.19
C GLY A 47 26.85 5.22 8.48
N THR A 48 26.41 5.48 9.71
CA THR A 48 24.97 5.59 10.02
C THR A 48 24.38 6.86 9.40
N PRO A 49 23.24 6.80 8.68
CA PRO A 49 22.58 7.99 8.16
C PRO A 49 22.17 8.95 9.28
N MET A 50 22.46 10.24 9.11
CA MET A 50 21.90 11.30 9.94
C MET A 50 20.60 11.80 9.30
N PHE A 51 19.61 12.03 10.15
CA PHE A 51 18.32 12.59 9.74
C PHE A 51 18.18 13.99 10.34
N GLU A 52 17.66 14.92 9.54
CA GLU A 52 17.21 16.21 9.99
C GLU A 52 15.70 16.35 9.80
N VAL A 53 15.07 17.15 10.65
CA VAL A 53 13.64 17.41 10.53
C VAL A 53 13.43 18.44 9.43
N ASP A 54 12.61 18.11 8.44
CA ASP A 54 12.03 19.10 7.53
C ASP A 54 10.70 19.63 8.12
N PRO A 55 10.65 20.88 8.62
CA PRO A 55 9.44 21.44 9.21
C PRO A 55 8.42 21.91 8.15
N PHE A 56 8.75 21.87 6.86
CA PHE A 56 7.88 22.32 5.77
C PHE A 56 7.28 21.16 4.97
N TRP A 57 7.56 19.93 5.39
CA TRP A 57 6.99 18.71 4.83
C TRP A 57 5.89 18.13 5.76
N PRO A 58 4.72 17.72 5.22
CA PRO A 58 4.26 17.93 3.85
C PRO A 58 3.82 19.39 3.63
N LYS A 59 3.68 19.80 2.36
CA LYS A 59 3.18 21.14 2.03
C LYS A 59 1.71 21.28 2.47
N PRO A 60 1.23 22.52 2.72
CA PRO A 60 -0.17 22.75 3.05
C PRO A 60 -1.11 22.11 2.02
N LEU A 61 -2.15 21.43 2.52
CA LEU A 61 -3.15 20.80 1.65
C LEU A 61 -3.93 21.85 0.85
N PRO A 62 -4.33 21.55 -0.40
CA PRO A 62 -5.23 22.40 -1.15
C PRO A 62 -6.65 22.38 -0.54
N ASN A 63 -7.54 23.21 -1.09
CA ASN A 63 -8.99 23.16 -0.80
C ASN A 63 -9.38 23.36 0.67
N ASN A 64 -8.54 24.01 1.47
CA ASN A 64 -8.74 24.20 2.91
C ASN A 64 -9.01 22.87 3.65
N TRP A 65 -8.34 21.82 3.18
CA TRP A 65 -8.45 20.49 3.76
C TRP A 65 -7.66 20.37 5.06
N LEU A 66 -8.25 19.64 5.99
CA LEU A 66 -7.66 19.25 7.25
C LEU A 66 -7.60 17.73 7.37
N LEU A 67 -6.50 17.26 7.95
CA LEU A 67 -6.36 15.89 8.41
C LEU A 67 -7.01 15.77 9.78
N GLY A 68 -7.84 14.75 9.98
CA GLY A 68 -8.13 14.26 11.33
C GLY A 68 -6.97 13.41 11.85
N SER A 69 -7.26 12.32 12.56
CA SER A 69 -6.22 11.45 13.09
C SER A 69 -5.46 10.72 11.97
N THR A 70 -4.22 11.13 11.69
CA THR A 70 -3.27 10.40 10.84
C THR A 70 -2.86 9.10 11.54
N ILE A 71 -3.29 7.96 11.01
CA ILE A 71 -3.20 6.67 11.72
C ILE A 71 -2.26 5.68 11.04
N GLY A 72 -2.01 5.86 9.74
CA GLY A 72 -1.10 5.01 8.98
C GLY A 72 -0.30 5.81 7.96
N VAL A 73 0.94 5.37 7.78
CA VAL A 73 1.86 5.85 6.75
C VAL A 73 2.49 4.65 6.03
N ALA A 74 2.68 4.79 4.72
CA ALA A 74 3.41 3.85 3.88
C ALA A 74 4.23 4.61 2.84
N VAL A 75 5.19 3.92 2.22
CA VAL A 75 5.99 4.44 1.12
C VAL A 75 5.91 3.43 -0.01
N ASP A 76 5.77 3.93 -1.25
CA ASP A 76 5.71 3.08 -2.44
C ASP A 76 7.06 3.02 -3.19
N SER A 77 7.09 2.34 -4.34
CA SER A 77 8.32 2.15 -5.11
C SER A 77 8.91 3.43 -5.73
N ARG A 78 8.20 4.56 -5.63
CA ARG A 78 8.60 5.88 -6.18
C ARG A 78 9.03 6.86 -5.09
N ASP A 79 9.19 6.38 -3.86
CA ASP A 79 9.39 7.19 -2.65
C ASP A 79 8.23 8.15 -2.35
N HIS A 80 7.03 7.87 -2.88
CA HIS A 80 5.86 8.64 -2.51
C HIS A 80 5.34 8.18 -1.14
N VAL A 81 4.99 9.14 -0.30
CA VAL A 81 4.45 8.89 1.04
C VAL A 81 2.93 8.85 0.98
N TRP A 82 2.37 7.74 1.44
CA TRP A 82 0.94 7.53 1.55
C TRP A 82 0.48 7.72 2.97
N ILE A 83 -0.55 8.52 3.18
CA ILE A 83 -1.22 8.72 4.46
C ILE A 83 -2.62 8.14 4.39
N VAL A 84 -2.98 7.36 5.41
CA VAL A 84 -4.38 7.14 5.76
C VAL A 84 -4.71 7.90 7.04
N HIS A 85 -5.80 8.64 7.01
CA HIS A 85 -6.31 9.35 8.17
C HIS A 85 -7.79 9.07 8.41
N ARG A 86 -8.25 9.46 9.59
CA ARG A 86 -9.67 9.49 9.96
C ARG A 86 -10.22 10.88 9.69
N GLY A 87 -11.45 10.99 9.22
CA GLY A 87 -12.17 12.26 9.05
C GLY A 87 -12.80 12.79 10.36
N ASN A 88 -12.26 12.39 11.51
CA ASN A 88 -12.85 12.62 12.84
C ASN A 88 -12.56 14.01 13.42
N LEU A 89 -12.67 15.04 12.58
CA LEU A 89 -12.58 16.44 13.00
C LEU A 89 -13.87 16.87 13.71
N GLY A 90 -13.73 17.71 14.73
CA GLY A 90 -14.84 18.31 15.44
C GLY A 90 -15.52 19.42 14.63
N ALA A 91 -16.75 19.77 15.03
CA ALA A 91 -17.54 20.80 14.37
C ALA A 91 -16.82 22.17 14.24
N ASN A 92 -16.00 22.53 15.24
CA ASN A 92 -15.24 23.78 15.21
C ASN A 92 -14.00 23.74 14.30
N GLU A 93 -13.56 22.55 13.89
CA GLU A 93 -12.41 22.38 12.98
C GLU A 93 -12.86 22.39 11.52
N MET A 94 -14.09 21.94 11.24
CA MET A 94 -14.66 21.92 9.89
C MET A 94 -15.95 22.76 9.73
N PRO A 95 -15.96 24.05 10.13
CA PRO A 95 -17.21 24.81 10.27
C PRO A 95 -17.93 25.12 8.95
N ALA A 96 -17.22 25.07 7.82
CA ALA A 96 -17.79 25.18 6.47
C ALA A 96 -18.36 23.86 5.92
N ALA A 97 -18.02 22.71 6.52
CA ALA A 97 -18.49 21.39 6.08
C ALA A 97 -19.81 20.94 6.74
N LEU A 98 -20.32 21.70 7.71
CA LEU A 98 -21.54 21.39 8.45
C LEU A 98 -22.80 21.79 7.68
N ASP A 99 -23.94 21.21 8.07
CA ASP A 99 -25.27 21.57 7.56
C ASP A 99 -26.21 21.96 8.73
N PRO A 100 -26.57 23.25 8.91
CA PRO A 100 -26.08 24.41 8.12
C PRO A 100 -24.63 24.80 8.48
N PRO A 101 -23.87 25.40 7.55
CA PRO A 101 -22.51 25.86 7.82
C PRO A 101 -22.54 27.15 8.67
N PHE A 102 -21.53 27.35 9.52
CA PHE A 102 -21.37 28.58 10.31
C PHE A 102 -20.05 29.34 10.02
N ALA A 103 -19.29 28.90 9.01
CA ALA A 103 -18.19 29.64 8.38
C ALA A 103 -18.24 29.44 6.86
N GLU A 104 -17.77 30.44 6.10
CA GLU A 104 -17.91 30.46 4.63
C GLU A 104 -16.74 29.82 3.86
N GLU A 105 -15.52 29.87 4.41
CA GLU A 105 -14.30 29.55 3.63
C GLU A 105 -13.56 28.28 4.10
N CYS A 106 -13.58 27.97 5.39
CA CYS A 106 -12.80 26.89 5.98
C CYS A 106 -13.64 26.17 7.04
N CYS A 107 -13.47 24.88 7.26
CA CYS A 107 -12.54 23.94 6.64
C CYS A 107 -13.28 22.65 6.30
N PHE A 108 -12.65 21.76 5.53
CA PHE A 108 -13.23 20.49 5.12
C PHE A 108 -12.31 19.32 5.50
N PRO A 109 -12.84 18.14 5.83
CA PRO A 109 -12.00 16.95 5.94
C PRO A 109 -11.36 16.62 4.59
N ALA A 110 -10.07 16.30 4.58
CA ALA A 110 -9.41 15.76 3.38
C ALA A 110 -9.99 14.37 3.02
N PRO A 111 -9.85 13.92 1.77
CA PRO A 111 -10.08 12.52 1.42
C PRO A 111 -9.22 11.58 2.29
N PRO A 112 -9.74 10.41 2.70
CA PRO A 112 -9.07 9.59 3.72
C PRO A 112 -7.69 9.07 3.34
N ILE A 113 -7.42 8.92 2.04
CA ILE A 113 -6.14 8.47 1.48
C ILE A 113 -5.50 9.60 0.69
N LEU A 114 -4.26 9.92 1.04
CA LEU A 114 -3.47 10.97 0.41
C LEU A 114 -2.10 10.41 -0.01
N GLU A 115 -1.64 10.80 -1.20
CA GLU A 115 -0.34 10.47 -1.77
C GLU A 115 0.47 11.76 -1.92
N PHE A 116 1.67 11.79 -1.33
CA PHE A 116 2.62 12.88 -1.43
C PHE A 116 3.87 12.44 -2.18
N ASP A 117 4.40 13.29 -3.04
CA ASP A 117 5.74 13.08 -3.60
C ASP A 117 6.84 13.37 -2.53
N PRO A 118 8.11 13.04 -2.80
CA PRO A 118 9.21 13.29 -1.86
C PRO A 118 9.33 14.75 -1.42
N GLU A 119 8.99 15.70 -2.31
CA GLU A 119 8.98 17.14 -2.02
C GLU A 119 7.76 17.60 -1.19
N GLY A 120 6.86 16.68 -0.83
CA GLY A 120 5.70 16.94 0.02
C GLY A 120 4.53 17.59 -0.71
N ASN A 121 4.50 17.59 -2.04
CA ASN A 121 3.31 18.00 -2.80
C ASN A 121 2.26 16.88 -2.73
N LEU A 122 0.99 17.26 -2.55
CA LEU A 122 -0.11 16.32 -2.71
C LEU A 122 -0.30 16.00 -4.20
N VAL A 123 -0.06 14.75 -4.59
CA VAL A 123 -0.10 14.29 -6.00
C VAL A 123 -1.24 13.29 -6.29
N GLY A 124 -1.89 12.78 -5.24
CA GLY A 124 -3.04 11.90 -5.36
C GLY A 124 -3.89 11.92 -4.09
N HIS A 125 -5.21 11.72 -4.24
CA HIS A 125 -6.12 11.59 -3.11
C HIS A 125 -7.39 10.84 -3.51
N TRP A 126 -7.89 9.97 -2.63
CA TRP A 126 -9.14 9.23 -2.83
C TRP A 126 -9.63 8.61 -1.51
N GLY A 127 -10.73 7.85 -1.57
CA GLY A 127 -11.20 7.03 -0.46
C GLY A 127 -12.63 7.35 -0.03
N GLY A 128 -13.14 6.50 0.87
CA GLY A 128 -14.50 6.54 1.36
C GLY A 128 -15.39 5.42 0.78
N PRO A 129 -16.65 5.34 1.24
CA PRO A 129 -17.64 4.38 0.74
C PRO A 129 -17.79 4.45 -0.78
N GLY A 130 -17.97 3.29 -1.41
CA GLY A 130 -18.14 3.17 -2.86
C GLY A 130 -18.81 1.86 -3.25
N GLU A 131 -18.92 1.61 -4.55
CA GLU A 131 -19.55 0.39 -5.06
C GLU A 131 -18.57 -0.80 -5.05
N GLY A 132 -19.05 -1.96 -4.62
CA GLY A 132 -18.31 -3.24 -4.71
C GLY A 132 -17.41 -3.58 -3.53
N TYR A 133 -17.39 -2.75 -2.47
CA TYR A 133 -16.63 -2.99 -1.26
C TYR A 133 -17.27 -2.32 -0.04
N ASP A 134 -16.93 -2.81 1.14
CA ASP A 134 -17.35 -2.21 2.41
C ASP A 134 -16.23 -1.30 2.92
N TRP A 135 -16.42 0.02 2.97
CA TRP A 135 -15.38 0.90 3.51
C TRP A 135 -15.26 0.73 5.03
N PRO A 136 -14.05 0.77 5.62
CA PRO A 136 -13.89 0.64 7.07
C PRO A 136 -14.66 1.70 7.86
N ASP A 137 -15.30 1.27 8.95
CA ASP A 137 -15.97 2.16 9.91
C ASP A 137 -14.98 3.15 10.54
N SER A 138 -13.75 2.71 10.77
CA SER A 138 -12.68 3.56 11.28
C SER A 138 -11.33 3.16 10.72
N ASN A 139 -10.83 3.90 9.72
CA ASN A 139 -9.53 3.64 9.12
C ASN A 139 -8.42 3.44 10.17
N HIS A 140 -7.49 2.51 9.92
CA HIS A 140 -6.37 2.26 10.83
C HIS A 140 -5.06 1.85 10.13
N GLY A 141 -5.13 1.01 9.10
CA GLY A 141 -3.95 0.48 8.42
C GLY A 141 -3.82 0.99 7.00
N ILE A 142 -2.59 1.28 6.57
CA ILE A 142 -2.22 1.40 5.15
C ILE A 142 -0.93 0.62 4.89
N ALA A 143 -0.88 -0.05 3.74
CA ALA A 143 0.33 -0.65 3.19
C ALA A 143 0.29 -0.50 1.66
N VAL A 144 1.45 -0.34 1.02
CA VAL A 144 1.56 -0.37 -0.43
C VAL A 144 2.34 -1.62 -0.81
N ASP A 145 1.86 -2.44 -1.75
CA ASP A 145 2.56 -3.64 -2.21
C ASP A 145 3.60 -3.36 -3.30
N SER A 146 4.38 -4.37 -3.69
CA SER A 146 5.45 -4.24 -4.70
C SER A 146 4.97 -3.90 -6.12
N MET A 147 3.65 -3.89 -6.33
CA MET A 147 3.01 -3.45 -7.59
C MET A 147 2.34 -2.08 -7.41
N ASP A 148 2.69 -1.33 -6.37
CA ASP A 148 2.11 -0.03 -5.98
C ASP A 148 0.58 -0.08 -5.75
N ASN A 149 0.01 -1.22 -5.37
CA ASN A 149 -1.38 -1.28 -4.94
C ASN A 149 -1.50 -0.90 -3.47
N VAL A 150 -2.56 -0.18 -3.13
CA VAL A 150 -2.79 0.35 -1.79
C VAL A 150 -3.76 -0.56 -1.04
N TRP A 151 -3.32 -1.06 0.10
CA TRP A 151 -4.10 -1.89 1.00
C TRP A 151 -4.49 -1.09 2.23
N ILE A 152 -5.76 -1.17 2.62
CA ILE A 152 -6.27 -0.51 3.82
C ILE A 152 -7.03 -1.48 4.71
N GLY A 153 -7.04 -1.16 6.01
CA GLY A 153 -7.78 -1.87 7.03
C GLY A 153 -8.38 -0.93 8.07
N GLY A 154 -9.25 -1.48 8.91
CA GLY A 154 -10.09 -0.74 9.85
C GLY A 154 -9.87 -1.11 11.31
N ASN A 155 -10.43 -0.31 12.21
CA ASN A 155 -10.47 -0.49 13.67
C ASN A 155 -11.82 -0.07 14.26
N GLY A 156 -12.88 -0.05 13.45
CA GLY A 156 -14.25 -0.03 13.91
C GLY A 156 -14.65 -1.41 14.44
N GLY A 157 -15.69 -1.47 15.29
CA GLY A 157 -16.09 -2.73 15.93
C GLY A 157 -16.47 -3.82 14.93
N ALA A 158 -17.12 -3.42 13.83
CA ALA A 158 -17.56 -4.27 12.73
C ALA A 158 -16.47 -4.55 11.67
N ASP A 159 -15.35 -3.82 11.70
CA ASP A 159 -14.28 -3.99 10.72
C ASP A 159 -13.64 -5.37 10.90
N SER A 160 -13.74 -6.23 9.88
CA SER A 160 -13.17 -7.58 9.89
C SER A 160 -12.50 -7.95 8.56
N HIS A 161 -12.17 -6.94 7.77
CA HIS A 161 -11.75 -7.07 6.39
C HIS A 161 -10.58 -6.14 6.06
N VAL A 162 -9.97 -6.39 4.90
CA VAL A 162 -9.02 -5.49 4.25
C VAL A 162 -9.44 -5.24 2.82
N LEU A 163 -9.17 -4.04 2.33
CA LEU A 163 -9.43 -3.64 0.96
C LEU A 163 -8.11 -3.41 0.24
N LYS A 164 -8.10 -3.72 -1.06
CA LYS A 164 -7.01 -3.38 -1.98
C LYS A 164 -7.53 -2.51 -3.10
N PHE A 165 -6.77 -1.49 -3.44
CA PHE A 165 -7.03 -0.58 -4.52
C PHE A 165 -5.80 -0.48 -5.44
N THR A 166 -6.02 -0.11 -6.70
CA THR A 166 -4.95 0.46 -7.50
C THR A 166 -4.47 1.75 -6.84
N ARG A 167 -3.28 2.21 -7.23
CA ARG A 167 -2.78 3.52 -6.86
C ARG A 167 -3.79 4.66 -7.10
N ALA A 168 -4.56 4.58 -8.18
CA ALA A 168 -5.56 5.58 -8.56
C ALA A 168 -6.88 5.48 -7.77
N GLY A 169 -6.99 4.54 -6.82
CA GLY A 169 -8.18 4.36 -6.00
C GLY A 169 -9.25 3.48 -6.63
N GLU A 170 -8.94 2.73 -7.69
CA GLU A 170 -9.88 1.75 -8.26
C GLU A 170 -9.86 0.48 -7.41
N PHE A 171 -11.05 0.00 -7.01
CA PHE A 171 -11.16 -1.18 -6.18
C PHE A 171 -10.70 -2.44 -6.93
N LEU A 172 -9.89 -3.27 -6.25
CA LEU A 172 -9.35 -4.51 -6.81
C LEU A 172 -9.89 -5.75 -6.11
N LEU A 173 -9.82 -5.79 -4.77
CA LEU A 173 -10.28 -6.93 -4.00
C LEU A 173 -10.55 -6.56 -2.54
N GLN A 174 -11.41 -7.34 -1.91
CA GLN A 174 -11.67 -7.34 -0.48
C GLN A 174 -11.34 -8.74 0.05
N VAL A 175 -10.61 -8.80 1.17
CA VAL A 175 -10.37 -10.04 1.90
C VAL A 175 -11.05 -9.93 3.26
N GLY A 176 -11.97 -10.85 3.51
CA GLY A 176 -12.82 -10.81 4.70
C GLY A 176 -14.12 -10.06 4.47
N GLU A 177 -14.92 -10.00 5.52
CA GLU A 177 -16.27 -9.44 5.51
C GLU A 177 -16.39 -8.36 6.58
N HIS A 178 -17.07 -7.27 6.26
CA HIS A 178 -17.51 -6.29 7.24
C HIS A 178 -18.63 -6.88 8.14
N ASP A 179 -19.06 -6.14 9.17
CA ASP A 179 -20.16 -6.50 10.08
C ASP A 179 -19.91 -7.73 10.96
N HIS A 180 -18.64 -8.00 11.32
CA HIS A 180 -18.30 -9.06 12.28
C HIS A 180 -17.48 -8.53 13.46
N GLU A 181 -18.05 -8.66 14.66
CA GLU A 181 -17.39 -8.25 15.90
C GLU A 181 -16.53 -9.37 16.51
N GLY A 182 -15.37 -8.96 17.03
CA GLY A 182 -14.48 -9.81 17.82
C GLY A 182 -13.61 -10.78 17.00
N PRO A 183 -12.56 -11.33 17.64
CA PRO A 183 -11.63 -12.24 16.97
C PRO A 183 -12.22 -13.65 16.81
N ASP A 184 -11.99 -14.26 15.65
CA ASP A 184 -12.33 -15.66 15.37
C ASP A 184 -11.15 -16.34 14.65
N SER A 185 -10.29 -17.02 15.42
CA SER A 185 -9.07 -17.64 14.89
C SER A 185 -9.30 -18.81 13.94
N LEU A 186 -10.54 -19.31 13.81
CA LEU A 186 -10.89 -20.38 12.86
C LEU A 186 -11.52 -19.83 11.57
N SER A 187 -11.89 -18.55 11.55
CA SER A 187 -12.49 -17.94 10.38
C SER A 187 -11.46 -17.59 9.33
N THR A 188 -11.84 -17.78 8.06
CA THR A 188 -11.09 -17.30 6.89
C THR A 188 -11.64 -15.97 6.36
N THR A 189 -12.61 -15.36 7.03
CA THR A 189 -13.25 -14.11 6.59
C THR A 189 -13.40 -13.06 7.69
N ARG A 190 -13.01 -13.35 8.95
CA ARG A 190 -13.18 -12.46 10.10
C ARG A 190 -11.84 -12.11 10.72
N TYR A 191 -11.24 -11.03 10.25
CA TYR A 191 -9.89 -10.64 10.64
C TYR A 191 -9.83 -9.65 11.82
N SER A 192 -10.99 -9.15 12.29
CA SER A 192 -11.19 -8.25 13.44
C SER A 192 -10.18 -7.11 13.58
N GLN A 193 -10.59 -5.89 13.20
CA GLN A 193 -9.85 -4.65 13.38
C GLN A 193 -8.41 -4.71 12.81
N VAL A 194 -8.28 -4.97 11.50
CA VAL A 194 -6.99 -5.16 10.84
C VAL A 194 -6.18 -3.86 10.79
N ALA A 195 -5.26 -3.71 11.74
CA ALA A 195 -4.42 -2.52 11.87
C ALA A 195 -3.24 -2.44 10.89
N LYS A 196 -2.79 -3.57 10.32
CA LYS A 196 -1.60 -3.62 9.45
C LYS A 196 -1.67 -4.81 8.50
N VAL A 197 -1.30 -4.59 7.24
CA VAL A 197 -1.04 -5.64 6.25
C VAL A 197 0.47 -5.74 5.98
N ARG A 198 0.94 -6.98 5.81
CA ARG A 198 2.30 -7.33 5.40
C ARG A 198 2.21 -8.39 4.33
N TYR A 199 3.16 -8.38 3.42
CA TYR A 199 3.27 -9.32 2.33
C TYR A 199 4.74 -9.79 2.30
N ASP A 200 4.93 -11.06 2.00
CA ASP A 200 6.26 -11.61 1.80
C ASP A 200 6.72 -11.30 0.37
N PRO A 201 8.00 -10.94 0.16
CA PRO A 201 8.57 -10.89 -1.17
C PRO A 201 8.52 -12.31 -1.77
N ALA A 202 8.05 -12.40 -3.01
CA ALA A 202 8.01 -13.66 -3.77
C ALA A 202 9.42 -14.16 -4.13
#